data_AF-A0AAF0ZKE6-F1
#
_entry.id   AF-A0AAF0ZKE6-F1
#
_cell.length_a   1.000
_cell.length_b   1.000
_cell.length_c   1.000
_cell.angle_alpha   90.00
_cell.angle_beta   90.00
_cell.angle_gamma   90.00
#
_symmetry.space_group_name_H-M   'P 1'
#
loop_
_entity.id
_entity.type
_entity.pdbx_description
1 polymer ?
#
loop_
_entity_poly.entity_id
_entity_poly.type
_entity_poly.pdbx_seq_one_letter_code
_entity_poly.pdbx_strand_id
1 'polypeptide(L)'
;MHGAKYLKLEELEQIEAQIPETLCKLGKVFIPAFFDVMDHLPIHLANEVMIGGPVQYRSMYPVERWLYFLKLFIHNRSCVEGSIAEGYIANEFTTICSRYLHTMETKFNLLERNYDGGAIESDGGLMIFYQPGKALKVGKPHRLD
;
A
#
# COMPACT_ATOMS: atom_id res chain seq x y z
N MET A 1 6.68 8.80 0.57
CA MET A 1 5.27 9.11 0.22
C MET A 1 5.03 9.03 -1.30
N HIS A 2 5.49 7.97 -1.98
CA HIS A 2 5.26 7.75 -3.42
C HIS A 2 4.12 6.76 -3.62
N GLY A 3 2.87 7.16 -3.39
CA GLY A 3 1.77 6.20 -3.42
C GLY A 3 0.35 6.74 -3.57
N ALA A 4 0.13 8.04 -3.71
CA ALA A 4 -1.15 8.53 -4.22
C ALA A 4 -1.05 8.54 -5.75
N LYS A 5 -1.59 7.52 -6.41
CA LYS A 5 -1.83 7.59 -7.86
C LYS A 5 -2.84 8.71 -8.08
N TYR A 6 -2.39 9.83 -8.66
CA TYR A 6 -3.27 10.91 -9.05
C TYR A 6 -4.26 10.37 -10.09
N LEU A 7 -5.55 10.37 -9.76
CA LEU A 7 -6.59 10.02 -10.71
C LEU A 7 -6.80 11.22 -11.63
N LYS A 8 -6.60 11.02 -12.94
CA LYS A 8 -6.89 12.06 -13.93
C LYS A 8 -8.40 12.10 -14.17
N LEU A 9 -8.94 13.31 -14.28
CA LEU A 9 -10.37 13.49 -14.55
C LEU A 9 -10.78 12.84 -15.88
N GLU A 10 -9.93 12.95 -16.90
CA GLU A 10 -10.12 12.32 -18.21
C GLU A 10 -10.28 10.78 -18.11
N GLU A 11 -9.48 10.13 -17.27
CA GLU A 11 -9.57 8.68 -17.04
C GLU A 11 -10.87 8.32 -16.31
N LEU A 12 -11.33 9.19 -15.42
CA LEU A 12 -12.52 8.98 -14.61
C LEU A 12 -13.82 9.16 -15.43
N GLU A 13 -13.86 10.16 -16.32
CA GLU A 13 -14.92 10.35 -17.31
C GLU A 13 -15.02 9.16 -18.27
N GLN A 14 -13.87 8.63 -18.72
CA GLN A 14 -13.84 7.44 -19.55
C GLN A 14 -14.40 6.21 -18.81
N ILE A 15 -14.04 6.04 -17.53
CA ILE A 15 -14.55 4.96 -16.68
C ILE A 15 -16.06 5.11 -16.47
N GLU A 16 -16.56 6.32 -16.19
CA GLU A 16 -17.99 6.58 -16.02
C GLU A 16 -18.80 6.16 -17.25
N ALA A 17 -18.29 6.45 -18.46
CA ALA A 17 -18.93 6.04 -19.71
C ALA A 17 -18.86 4.52 -19.97
N GLN A 18 -17.78 3.84 -19.56
CA GLN A 18 -17.55 2.43 -19.83
C GLN A 18 -18.27 1.48 -18.85
N ILE A 19 -18.54 1.92 -17.62
CA ILE A 19 -19.17 1.08 -16.58
C ILE A 19 -20.56 0.57 -17.02
N PRO A 20 -21.49 1.42 -17.51
CA PRO A 20 -22.81 0.97 -17.96
C PRO A 20 -22.72 -0.05 -19.12
N GLU A 21 -21.80 0.17 -20.07
CA GLU A 21 -21.59 -0.78 -21.17
C GLU A 21 -21.09 -2.14 -20.66
N THR A 22 -20.17 -2.11 -19.71
CA THR A 22 -19.58 -3.33 -19.13
C THR A 22 -20.62 -4.10 -18.34
N LEU A 23 -21.44 -3.43 -17.53
CA LEU A 23 -22.56 -4.05 -16.80
C LEU A 23 -23.60 -4.64 -17.75
N CYS A 24 -23.93 -3.96 -18.84
CA CYS A 24 -24.84 -4.50 -19.86
C CYS A 24 -24.27 -5.75 -20.54
N LYS A 25 -22.96 -5.79 -20.83
CA LYS A 25 -22.29 -6.97 -21.40
C LYS A 25 -22.25 -8.13 -20.39
N LEU A 26 -21.95 -7.84 -19.12
CA LEU A 26 -21.98 -8.83 -18.04
C LEU A 26 -23.39 -9.40 -17.85
N GLY A 27 -24.43 -8.56 -17.93
CA GLY A 27 -25.84 -8.98 -17.82
C GLY A 27 -26.31 -9.93 -18.89
N LYS A 28 -25.62 -9.97 -20.04
CA LYS A 28 -25.90 -10.93 -21.12
C LYS A 28 -25.22 -12.28 -20.92
N VAL A 29 -24.15 -12.33 -20.13
CA VAL A 29 -23.33 -13.54 -19.93
C VAL A 29 -23.73 -14.26 -18.65
N PHE A 30 -24.04 -13.52 -17.60
CA PHE A 30 -24.39 -14.08 -16.30
C PHE A 30 -25.92 -14.26 -16.13
N ILE A 31 -26.29 -15.21 -15.27
CA ILE A 31 -27.69 -15.48 -14.91
C ILE A 31 -28.24 -14.27 -14.12
N PRO A 32 -29.52 -13.88 -14.25
CA PRO A 32 -30.07 -12.72 -13.54
C PRO A 32 -29.88 -12.71 -12.02
N ALA A 33 -29.73 -13.89 -11.39
CA ALA A 33 -29.45 -14.01 -9.96
C ALA A 33 -28.02 -13.59 -9.55
N PHE A 34 -27.12 -13.37 -10.52
CA PHE A 34 -25.77 -12.87 -10.30
C PHE A 34 -25.75 -11.35 -10.08
N PHE A 35 -26.72 -10.62 -10.63
CA PHE A 35 -26.77 -9.16 -10.54
C PHE A 35 -27.39 -8.73 -9.22
N ASP A 36 -26.54 -8.32 -8.28
CA ASP A 36 -26.96 -7.74 -7.02
C ASP A 36 -26.69 -6.22 -6.98
N VAL A 37 -27.04 -5.59 -5.86
CA VAL A 37 -26.85 -4.15 -5.66
C VAL A 37 -25.37 -3.75 -5.71
N MET A 38 -24.44 -4.67 -5.43
CA MET A 38 -23.00 -4.41 -5.46
C MET A 38 -22.48 -4.24 -6.88
N ASP A 39 -23.07 -4.91 -7.87
CA ASP A 39 -22.71 -4.72 -9.30
C ASP A 39 -23.10 -3.33 -9.81
N HIS A 40 -24.08 -2.68 -9.19
CA HIS A 40 -24.47 -1.31 -9.53
C HIS A 40 -23.61 -0.25 -8.84
N LEU A 41 -22.88 -0.61 -7.77
CA LEU A 41 -22.04 0.31 -7.01
C LEU A 41 -20.99 1.06 -7.85
N PRO A 42 -20.31 0.45 -8.85
CA PRO A 42 -19.35 1.15 -9.68
C PRO A 42 -19.93 2.36 -10.43
N ILE A 43 -21.23 2.32 -10.79
CA ILE A 43 -21.91 3.41 -11.52
C ILE A 43 -21.84 4.71 -10.70
N HIS A 44 -22.01 4.61 -9.38
CA HIS A 44 -21.96 5.77 -8.49
C HIS A 44 -20.52 6.12 -8.09
N LEU A 45 -19.63 5.13 -8.04
CA LEU A 45 -18.25 5.33 -7.56
C LEU A 45 -17.44 6.28 -8.43
N ALA A 46 -17.58 6.24 -9.75
CA ALA A 46 -16.86 7.15 -10.65
C ALA A 46 -17.23 8.61 -10.36
N ASN A 47 -18.52 8.90 -10.30
CA ASN A 47 -19.05 10.23 -10.03
C ASN A 47 -18.73 10.68 -8.57
N GLU A 48 -18.83 9.77 -7.60
CA GLU A 48 -18.43 10.03 -6.22
C GLU A 48 -16.95 10.41 -6.08
N VAL A 49 -16.07 9.82 -6.89
CA VAL A 49 -14.63 10.14 -6.90
C VAL A 49 -14.34 11.42 -7.68
N MET A 50 -15.16 11.81 -8.65
CA MET A 50 -15.06 13.11 -9.33
C MET A 50 -15.38 14.25 -8.37
N ILE A 51 -16.47 14.11 -7.61
CA ILE A 51 -16.92 15.10 -6.62
C ILE A 51 -16.01 15.03 -5.38
N GLY A 52 -15.77 13.81 -4.93
CA GLY A 52 -14.43 13.31 -4.67
C GLY A 52 -13.55 13.80 -3.54
N GLY A 53 -12.23 13.70 -3.70
CA GLY A 53 -11.51 12.90 -4.69
C GLY A 53 -11.40 11.43 -4.26
N PRO A 54 -10.20 10.85 -4.22
CA PRO A 54 -9.98 9.47 -3.77
C PRO A 54 -10.57 9.19 -2.39
N VAL A 55 -11.19 8.02 -2.24
CA VAL A 55 -11.82 7.52 -0.98
C VAL A 55 -10.87 7.60 0.23
N GLN A 56 -9.55 7.52 -0.01
CA GLN A 56 -8.52 7.63 1.04
C GLN A 56 -8.63 8.91 1.87
N TYR A 57 -9.12 10.01 1.30
CA TYR A 57 -9.30 11.28 2.02
C TYR A 57 -10.67 11.42 2.70
N ARG A 58 -11.63 10.53 2.38
CA ARG A 58 -12.98 10.50 2.98
C ARG A 58 -13.13 9.42 4.05
N SER A 59 -12.22 8.44 4.08
CA SER A 59 -12.24 7.38 5.07
C SER A 59 -11.52 7.80 6.36
N MET A 60 -12.11 7.49 7.51
CA MET A 60 -11.42 7.64 8.81
C MET A 60 -10.30 6.62 9.01
N TYR A 61 -10.22 5.58 8.16
CA TYR A 61 -9.28 4.47 8.33
C TYR A 61 -7.80 4.88 8.52
N PRO A 62 -7.23 5.85 7.77
CA PRO A 62 -5.86 6.29 7.99
C PRO A 62 -5.67 6.97 9.36
N VAL A 63 -6.65 7.76 9.80
CA VAL A 63 -6.65 8.44 11.10
C VAL A 63 -6.77 7.41 12.22
N GLU A 64 -7.72 6.49 12.12
CA GLU A 64 -7.92 5.41 13.10
C GLU A 64 -6.68 4.53 13.23
N ARG A 65 -6.04 4.17 12.11
CA ARG A 65 -4.80 3.40 12.10
C ARG A 65 -3.66 4.14 12.80
N TRP A 66 -3.55 5.46 12.59
CA TRP A 66 -2.56 6.29 13.28
C TRP A 66 -2.82 6.35 14.79
N LEU A 67 -4.07 6.57 15.20
CA LEU A 67 -4.46 6.58 16.61
C LEU A 67 -4.24 5.22 17.28
N TYR A 68 -4.52 4.12 16.58
CA TYR A 68 -4.23 2.78 17.07
C TYR A 68 -2.73 2.56 17.31
N PHE A 69 -1.88 3.03 16.40
CA PHE A 69 -0.43 2.99 16.58
C PHE A 69 0.02 3.81 17.79
N LEU A 70 -0.46 5.05 17.93
CA LEU A 70 -0.12 5.90 19.07
C LEU A 70 -0.58 5.31 20.42
N LYS A 71 -1.71 4.60 20.42
CA LYS A 71 -2.23 3.93 21.61
C LYS A 71 -1.25 2.94 22.22
N LEU A 72 -0.36 2.35 21.42
CA LEU A 72 0.67 1.43 21.90
C LEU A 72 1.70 2.11 22.81
N PHE A 73 1.84 3.44 22.74
CA PHE A 73 2.83 4.19 23.53
C PHE A 73 2.28 4.71 24.86
N ILE A 74 1.01 4.49 25.18
CA ILE A 74 0.36 4.97 26.41
C ILE A 74 0.71 4.05 27.60
N HIS A 75 1.94 4.18 28.11
CA HIS A 75 2.46 3.46 29.27
C HIS A 75 2.17 4.21 30.59
N ASN A 76 2.15 5.55 30.56
CA ASN A 76 1.81 6.38 31.71
C ASN A 76 0.47 7.12 31.50
N ARG A 77 -0.59 6.68 32.19
CA ARG A 77 -1.92 7.30 32.10
C ARG A 77 -2.03 8.65 32.80
N SER A 78 -1.12 8.97 33.72
CA SER A 78 -1.07 10.26 34.42
C SER A 78 -0.51 11.38 33.54
N CYS A 79 0.22 11.03 32.47
CA CYS A 79 0.73 11.97 31.47
C CYS A 79 0.75 11.30 30.08
N VAL A 80 -0.42 11.24 29.46
CA VAL A 80 -0.62 10.51 28.19
C VAL A 80 0.19 11.08 27.03
N GLU A 81 0.27 12.41 26.92
CA GLU A 81 1.02 13.08 25.85
C GLU A 81 2.52 12.83 25.98
N GLY A 82 3.08 12.98 27.19
CA GLY A 82 4.48 12.70 27.47
C GLY A 82 4.85 11.25 27.20
N SER A 83 3.98 10.31 27.61
CA SER A 83 4.17 8.87 27.35
C SER A 83 4.21 8.54 25.85
N ILE A 84 3.33 9.18 25.05
CA ILE A 84 3.30 8.99 23.60
C ILE A 84 4.56 9.57 22.96
N ALA A 85 4.95 10.80 23.33
CA ALA A 85 6.16 11.44 22.81
C ALA A 85 7.42 10.62 23.10
N GLU A 86 7.59 10.14 24.33
CA GLU A 86 8.71 9.31 24.73
C GLU A 86 8.75 7.98 23.94
N GLY A 87 7.63 7.26 23.90
CA GLY A 87 7.53 5.99 23.19
C GLY A 87 7.75 6.13 21.68
N TYR A 88 7.26 7.21 21.08
CA TYR A 88 7.48 7.50 19.66
C TYR A 88 8.96 7.80 19.37
N ILE A 89 9.61 8.65 20.18
CA ILE A 89 11.04 8.96 20.04
C ILE A 89 11.88 7.70 20.18
N ALA A 90 11.61 6.85 21.17
CA ALA A 90 12.32 5.58 21.36
C ALA A 90 12.15 4.64 20.16
N ASN A 91 10.93 4.53 19.61
CA ASN A 91 10.64 3.71 18.44
C ASN A 91 11.34 4.23 17.17
N GLU A 92 11.33 5.55 16.94
CA GLU A 92 12.04 6.18 15.81
C GLU A 92 13.55 6.00 15.94
N PHE A 93 14.11 6.25 17.12
CA PHE A 93 15.53 6.05 17.39
C PHE A 93 15.95 4.60 17.14
N THR A 94 15.21 3.63 17.68
CA THR A 94 15.46 2.21 17.45
C THR A 94 15.36 1.87 15.95
N THR A 95 14.39 2.44 15.26
CA THR A 95 14.21 2.29 13.81
C THR A 95 15.39 2.84 13.03
N ILE A 96 15.94 4.00 13.40
CA ILE A 96 17.12 4.57 12.76
C ILE A 96 18.35 3.73 13.07
N CYS A 97 18.62 3.42 14.36
CA CYS A 97 19.75 2.61 14.78
C CYS A 97 19.78 1.25 14.08
N SER A 98 18.61 0.62 13.91
CA SER A 98 18.51 -0.67 13.22
C SER A 98 18.96 -0.65 11.76
N ARG A 99 18.96 0.51 11.09
CA ARG A 99 19.48 0.65 9.71
C ARG A 99 21.00 0.65 9.65
N TYR A 100 21.68 0.99 10.74
CA TYR A 100 23.14 1.09 10.83
C TYR A 100 23.77 -0.11 11.55
N LEU A 101 23.00 -0.85 12.35
CA LEU A 101 23.46 -2.04 13.06
C LEU A 101 23.25 -3.29 12.19
N HIS A 102 24.20 -3.57 11.29
CA HIS A 102 24.17 -4.75 10.40
C HIS A 102 24.45 -6.08 11.11
N THR A 103 25.05 -6.04 12.30
CA THR A 103 25.46 -7.24 13.06
C THR A 103 24.31 -7.90 13.81
N MET A 104 23.16 -7.25 13.91
CA MET A 104 21.99 -7.76 14.64
C MET A 104 20.80 -7.95 13.70
N GLU A 105 20.02 -9.00 13.97
CA GLU A 105 18.74 -9.19 13.30
C GLU A 105 17.78 -8.09 13.74
N THR A 106 17.33 -7.28 12.78
CA THR A 106 16.37 -6.21 13.01
C THR A 106 15.18 -6.39 12.08
N LYS A 107 14.05 -5.75 12.39
CA LYS A 107 12.85 -5.78 11.53
C LYS A 107 13.10 -5.35 10.07
N PHE A 108 14.22 -4.68 9.79
CA PHE A 108 14.61 -4.25 8.44
C PHE A 108 15.67 -5.14 7.78
N ASN A 109 16.41 -5.93 8.56
CA ASN A 109 17.40 -6.89 8.05
C ASN A 109 16.78 -8.29 7.85
N LEU A 110 15.62 -8.56 8.46
CA LEU A 110 14.88 -9.79 8.25
C LEU A 110 14.27 -9.83 6.84
N LEU A 111 14.42 -10.98 6.18
CA LEU A 111 13.81 -11.26 4.89
C LEU A 111 12.29 -11.10 4.98
N GLU A 112 11.69 -10.44 4.00
CA GLU A 112 10.22 -10.32 3.94
C GLU A 112 9.57 -11.71 3.89
N ARG A 113 8.35 -11.82 4.43
CA ARG A 113 7.60 -13.09 4.46
C ARG A 113 7.34 -13.74 3.08
N ASN A 114 7.58 -13.00 1.99
CA ASN A 114 7.46 -13.47 0.60
C ASN A 114 8.83 -13.58 -0.10
N TYR A 115 9.89 -13.87 0.63
CA TYR A 115 11.23 -13.98 0.06
C TYR A 115 11.40 -15.29 -0.72
N ASP A 116 11.48 -15.19 -2.05
CA ASP A 116 11.55 -16.32 -2.99
C ASP A 116 12.98 -16.91 -3.17
N GLY A 117 13.95 -16.55 -2.31
CA GLY A 117 15.31 -17.12 -2.32
C GLY A 117 16.18 -16.73 -3.52
N GLY A 118 16.97 -15.65 -3.39
CA GLY A 118 18.01 -15.29 -4.36
C GLY A 118 19.33 -15.00 -3.62
N ALA A 119 20.47 -15.49 -4.15
CA ALA A 119 21.76 -15.30 -3.48
C ALA A 119 22.07 -13.80 -3.27
N ILE A 120 22.29 -13.42 -2.02
CA ILE A 120 22.68 -12.07 -1.62
C ILE A 120 24.22 -12.03 -1.64
N GLU A 121 24.81 -11.61 -2.76
CA GLU A 121 26.22 -11.24 -2.79
C GLU A 121 26.32 -9.71 -2.69
N SER A 122 26.74 -9.23 -1.52
CA SER A 122 26.94 -7.79 -1.27
C SER A 122 28.37 -7.38 -1.62
N ASP A 123 28.56 -6.69 -2.73
CA ASP A 123 29.80 -5.98 -3.08
C ASP A 123 29.90 -4.66 -2.27
N GLY A 124 30.04 -4.77 -0.95
CA GLY A 124 30.35 -3.64 -0.05
C GLY A 124 29.27 -2.56 0.15
N GLY A 125 28.09 -2.66 -0.49
CA GLY A 125 26.98 -1.70 -0.37
C GLY A 125 26.01 -1.97 0.79
N LEU A 126 25.34 -0.92 1.29
CA LEU A 126 24.29 -1.05 2.32
C LEU A 126 23.09 -1.85 1.78
N MET A 127 22.79 -2.99 2.40
CA MET A 127 21.69 -3.92 2.03
C MET A 127 20.33 -3.25 1.86
N ILE A 128 20.07 -2.13 2.55
CA ILE A 128 18.81 -1.37 2.48
C ILE A 128 18.52 -0.80 1.08
N PHE A 129 19.55 -0.59 0.26
CA PHE A 129 19.40 -0.14 -1.13
C PHE A 129 19.41 -1.31 -2.13
N TYR A 130 19.68 -2.53 -1.65
CA TYR A 130 19.70 -3.75 -2.46
C TYR A 130 18.41 -4.54 -2.24
N GLN A 131 17.29 -3.98 -2.72
CA GLN A 131 16.07 -4.77 -2.91
C GLN A 131 15.98 -5.14 -4.39
N PRO A 132 16.32 -6.39 -4.78
CA PRO A 132 16.11 -6.83 -6.15
C PRO A 132 14.61 -6.80 -6.45
N GLY A 133 14.18 -5.85 -7.29
CA GLY A 133 12.81 -5.77 -7.77
C GLY A 133 12.48 -6.97 -8.67
N LYS A 134 11.29 -7.56 -8.49
CA LYS A 134 10.79 -8.64 -9.34
C LYS A 134 10.49 -8.08 -10.74
N ALA A 135 11.29 -8.42 -11.75
CA ALA A 135 10.94 -8.14 -13.13
C ALA A 135 9.69 -8.95 -13.50
N LEU A 136 8.57 -8.25 -13.71
CA LEU A 136 7.27 -8.84 -14.04
C LEU A 136 7.22 -9.19 -15.54
N LYS A 137 8.18 -10.00 -16.01
CA LYS A 137 8.22 -10.68 -17.31
C LYS A 137 9.47 -11.55 -17.40
N VAL A 138 9.28 -12.87 -17.47
CA VAL A 138 10.33 -13.80 -17.89
C VAL A 138 10.55 -13.63 -19.39
N GLY A 139 11.47 -12.73 -19.76
CA GLY A 139 12.02 -12.64 -21.12
C GLY A 139 13.36 -13.34 -21.14
N LYS A 140 13.50 -14.41 -21.92
CA LYS A 140 14.79 -15.11 -22.11
C LYS A 140 15.82 -14.13 -22.71
N PRO A 141 17.08 -14.10 -22.23
CA PRO A 141 18.11 -13.29 -22.87
C PRO A 141 18.49 -13.92 -24.22
N HIS A 142 18.25 -13.20 -25.31
CA HIS A 142 18.97 -13.43 -26.55
C HIS A 142 20.38 -12.86 -26.39
N ARG A 143 21.39 -13.71 -26.63
CA ARG A 143 22.76 -13.26 -26.85
C ARG A 143 22.76 -12.57 -28.21
N LEU A 144 23.16 -11.31 -28.22
CA LEU A 144 23.66 -10.67 -29.43
C LEU A 144 25.17 -10.88 -29.41
N ASP A 145 25.65 -11.47 -30.50
CA ASP A 145 27.05 -11.77 -30.78
C ASP A 145 27.88 -10.47 -30.87
#